data_AF-A0A3D5X9B2-F1
#
_entry.id   AF-A0A3D5X9B2-F1
#
_cell.length_a   1.000
_cell.length_b   1.000
_cell.length_c   1.000
_cell.angle_alpha   90.00
_cell.angle_beta   90.00
_cell.angle_gamma   90.00
#
_symmetry.space_group_name_H-M   'P 1'
#
loop_
_entity.id
_entity.type
_entity.pdbx_description
1 polymer ?
#
loop_
_entity_poly.entity_id
_entity_poly.type
_entity_poly.pdbx_seq_one_letter_code
_entity_poly.pdbx_strand_id
1 'polypeptide(L)'
;MKRIHRLPLFVIALLLGLSVGSAQTSFEPQNLRAINTEYSEINPVISRDGETLFFCRVNHPENRLGEENSQDIWFSTLQEDGTWGNAIRLSNEVNIGRYNAILSALDDGRSYLILGHYNKNGTRWLTSG
;
A
#
# COMPACT_ATOMS: atom_id res chain seq x y z
N MET A 1 54.09 -49.41 19.99
CA MET A 1 52.66 -49.56 19.60
C MET A 1 51.88 -48.35 20.11
N LYS A 2 51.55 -47.38 19.25
CA LYS A 2 50.74 -46.20 19.62
C LYS A 2 49.37 -46.32 18.95
N ARG A 3 48.32 -46.37 19.76
CA ARG A 3 46.90 -46.41 19.33
C ARG A 3 46.54 -45.06 18.69
N ILE A 4 46.04 -45.09 17.45
CA ILE A 4 45.39 -43.93 16.82
C ILE A 4 43.91 -44.02 17.18
N HIS A 5 43.39 -43.07 17.95
CA HIS A 5 41.95 -42.92 18.18
C HIS A 5 41.34 -42.19 16.99
N ARG A 6 40.51 -42.88 16.21
CA ARG A 6 39.66 -42.22 15.21
C ARG A 6 38.52 -41.55 15.97
N LEU A 7 38.48 -40.22 15.95
CA LEU A 7 37.30 -39.47 16.35
C LEU A 7 36.13 -39.96 15.47
N PRO A 8 34.96 -40.34 16.04
CA PRO A 8 33.82 -40.69 15.22
C PRO A 8 33.33 -39.43 14.50
N LEU A 9 33.09 -39.55 13.20
CA LEU A 9 32.68 -38.49 12.27
C LEU A 9 31.28 -37.90 12.56
N PHE A 10 30.75 -38.08 13.77
CA PHE A 10 29.42 -37.62 14.17
C PHE A 10 29.41 -36.29 14.92
N VAL A 11 30.58 -35.74 15.30
CA VAL A 11 30.66 -34.44 15.99
C VAL A 11 30.68 -33.26 15.01
N ILE A 12 31.00 -33.48 13.73
CA ILE A 12 31.12 -32.39 12.73
C ILE A 12 29.75 -31.96 12.18
N ALA A 13 28.74 -32.85 12.18
CA ALA A 13 27.40 -32.52 11.68
C ALA A 13 26.59 -31.61 12.61
N LEU A 14 26.96 -31.48 13.90
CA LEU A 14 26.27 -30.61 14.84
C LEU A 14 26.76 -29.15 14.80
N LEU A 15 27.89 -28.86 14.12
CA LEU A 15 28.44 -27.50 13.99
C LEU A 15 28.09 -26.81 12.67
N LEU A 16 27.35 -27.48 11.76
CA LEU A 16 26.88 -26.90 10.50
C LEU A 16 25.36 -26.62 10.49
N GLY A 17 24.67 -26.88 11.61
CA GLY A 17 23.21 -26.88 11.68
C GLY A 17 22.53 -25.62 12.21
N LEU A 18 23.25 -24.51 12.45
CA LEU A 18 22.65 -23.30 13.05
C LEU A 18 23.20 -22.01 12.42
N SER A 19 22.87 -21.77 11.15
CA SER A 19 22.90 -20.40 10.62
C SER A 19 21.81 -20.12 9.59
N VAL A 20 20.69 -20.85 9.64
CA VAL A 20 19.47 -20.45 8.92
C VAL A 20 18.56 -19.76 9.92
N GLY A 21 18.82 -18.47 10.15
CA GLY A 21 18.06 -17.68 11.12
C GLY A 21 18.52 -16.24 11.22
N SER A 22 18.80 -15.60 10.09
CA SER A 22 18.99 -14.16 10.01
C SER A 22 18.39 -13.73 8.66
N ALA A 23 17.43 -12.83 8.57
CA ALA A 23 16.90 -11.90 9.54
C ALA A 23 15.42 -11.70 9.24
N GLN A 24 14.58 -11.67 10.27
CA GLN A 24 13.45 -10.77 10.21
C GLN A 24 14.07 -9.38 10.19
N THR A 25 14.13 -8.77 9.00
CA THR A 25 14.59 -7.39 8.85
C THR A 25 13.68 -6.56 9.74
N SER A 26 14.24 -6.02 10.83
CA SER A 26 13.56 -4.98 11.61
C SER A 26 13.29 -3.83 10.64
N PHE A 27 12.03 -3.56 10.35
CA PHE A 27 11.61 -2.41 9.58
C PHE A 27 11.08 -1.36 10.55
N GLU A 28 11.72 -0.19 10.57
CA GLU A 28 11.20 0.97 11.27
C GLU A 28 10.27 1.73 10.32
N PRO A 29 8.96 1.83 10.63
CA PRO A 29 8.04 2.55 9.76
C PRO A 29 8.39 4.04 9.73
N GLN A 30 8.53 4.58 8.51
CA GLN A 30 8.68 6.01 8.29
C GLN A 30 7.32 6.67 8.12
N ASN A 31 7.04 7.70 8.93
CA ASN A 31 5.85 8.51 8.75
C ASN A 31 6.00 9.39 7.48
N LEU A 32 5.09 9.22 6.53
CA LEU A 32 5.00 10.02 5.31
C LEU A 32 4.17 11.27 5.59
N ARG A 33 4.75 12.28 6.25
CA ARG A 33 4.03 13.45 6.79
C ARG A 33 3.14 14.21 5.79
N ALA A 34 3.45 14.15 4.49
CA ALA A 34 2.64 14.79 3.45
C ALA A 34 1.36 13.99 3.08
N ILE A 35 1.29 12.73 3.52
CA ILE A 35 0.22 11.76 3.23
C ILE A 35 -0.50 11.33 4.51
N ASN A 36 0.24 10.95 5.56
CA ASN A 36 -0.33 10.45 6.80
C ASN A 36 -0.95 11.58 7.61
N THR A 37 -2.22 11.38 8.00
CA THR A 37 -2.99 12.34 8.79
C THR A 37 -3.53 11.69 10.07
N GLU A 38 -4.40 12.38 10.81
CA GLU A 38 -5.17 11.74 11.89
C GLU A 38 -6.31 10.86 11.37
N TYR A 39 -6.63 10.93 10.08
CA TYR A 39 -7.65 10.11 9.43
C TYR A 39 -7.07 8.77 8.96
N SER A 40 -7.94 7.80 8.67
CA SER A 40 -7.48 6.51 8.17
C SER A 40 -7.14 6.58 6.68
N GLU A 41 -5.86 6.48 6.36
CA GLU A 41 -5.39 6.15 5.00
C GLU A 41 -5.36 4.63 4.81
N ILE A 42 -6.10 4.12 3.83
CA ILE A 42 -6.24 2.69 3.54
C ILE A 42 -6.01 2.40 2.07
N ASN A 43 -5.81 1.14 1.73
CA ASN A 43 -5.69 0.63 0.36
C ASN A 43 -4.65 1.39 -0.51
N PRO A 44 -3.37 1.46 -0.08
CA PRO A 44 -2.33 2.07 -0.89
C PRO A 44 -2.11 1.27 -2.18
N VAL A 45 -2.04 1.99 -3.29
CA VAL A 45 -1.74 1.47 -4.63
C VAL A 45 -0.70 2.39 -5.27
N ILE A 46 0.47 1.85 -5.55
CA ILE A 46 1.52 2.59 -6.26
C ILE A 46 1.36 2.40 -7.77
N SER A 47 1.58 3.48 -8.52
CA SER A 47 1.67 3.47 -9.98
C SER A 47 2.90 2.67 -10.46
N ARG A 48 2.88 2.28 -11.74
CA ARG A 48 3.90 1.44 -12.35
C ARG A 48 5.30 2.08 -12.37
N ASP A 49 5.37 3.39 -12.59
CA ASP A 49 6.62 4.16 -12.57
C ASP A 49 7.13 4.41 -11.13
N GLY A 50 6.30 4.17 -10.13
CA GLY A 50 6.63 4.42 -8.72
C GLY A 50 6.46 5.88 -8.31
N GLU A 51 6.00 6.76 -9.20
CA GLU A 51 6.00 8.21 -8.99
C GLU A 51 4.69 8.72 -8.40
N THR A 52 3.62 7.95 -8.45
CA THR A 52 2.32 8.31 -7.85
C THR A 52 1.83 7.23 -6.89
N LEU A 53 1.51 7.61 -5.66
CA LEU A 53 0.86 6.78 -4.66
C LEU A 53 -0.62 7.18 -4.55
N PHE A 54 -1.51 6.25 -4.87
CA PHE A 54 -2.94 6.37 -4.64
C PHE A 54 -3.31 5.68 -3.33
N PHE A 55 -4.33 6.19 -2.66
CA PHE A 55 -4.88 5.58 -1.44
C PHE A 55 -6.30 6.09 -1.22
N CYS A 56 -7.01 5.50 -0.27
CA CYS A 56 -8.31 5.98 0.17
C CYS A 56 -8.17 6.67 1.52
N ARG A 57 -8.85 7.81 1.72
CA ARG A 57 -8.91 8.47 3.02
C ARG A 57 -10.35 8.43 3.54
N VAL A 58 -10.53 7.92 4.76
CA VAL A 58 -11.84 7.74 5.39
C VAL A 58 -12.17 8.97 6.24
N ASN A 59 -13.40 9.47 6.14
CA ASN A 59 -13.96 10.50 7.03
C ASN A 59 -13.18 11.83 7.07
N HIS A 60 -12.51 12.22 5.98
CA HIS A 60 -11.80 13.51 5.90
C HIS A 60 -12.77 14.64 5.49
N PRO A 61 -12.63 15.88 6.02
CA PRO A 61 -13.54 17.00 5.71
C PRO A 61 -13.61 17.34 4.23
N GLU A 62 -12.51 17.14 3.49
CA GLU A 62 -12.48 17.36 2.04
C GLU A 62 -13.06 16.20 1.20
N ASN A 63 -13.37 15.05 1.81
CA ASN A 63 -14.09 14.00 1.09
C ASN A 63 -15.42 14.55 0.59
N ARG A 64 -15.91 14.03 -0.54
CA ARG A 64 -17.15 14.46 -1.18
C ARG A 64 -18.34 14.52 -0.23
N LEU A 65 -18.44 13.55 0.68
CA LEU A 65 -19.52 13.45 1.67
C LEU A 65 -19.08 13.84 3.09
N GLY A 66 -17.95 14.53 3.24
CA GLY A 66 -17.47 15.09 4.51
C GLY A 66 -16.96 14.03 5.49
N GLU A 67 -17.02 14.31 6.79
CA GLU A 67 -16.36 13.50 7.83
C GLU A 67 -17.17 12.28 8.30
N GLU A 68 -18.41 12.13 7.85
CA GLU A 68 -19.28 11.07 8.35
C GLU A 68 -19.55 9.99 7.29
N ASN A 69 -19.05 8.78 7.59
CA ASN A 69 -19.26 7.60 6.76
C ASN A 69 -18.89 7.87 5.30
N SER A 70 -17.70 8.42 5.06
CA SER A 70 -17.23 8.76 3.72
C SER A 70 -15.87 8.14 3.44
N GLN A 71 -15.59 7.88 2.17
CA GLN A 71 -14.27 7.46 1.73
C GLN A 71 -14.07 7.90 0.28
N ASP A 72 -13.01 8.65 0.06
CA ASP A 72 -12.59 9.10 -1.27
C ASP A 72 -11.19 8.59 -1.60
N ILE A 73 -10.90 8.53 -2.89
CA ILE A 73 -9.58 8.25 -3.44
C ILE A 73 -8.78 9.55 -3.50
N TRP A 74 -7.56 9.48 -2.97
CA TRP A 74 -6.56 10.54 -2.91
C TRP A 74 -5.27 10.03 -3.58
N PHE A 75 -4.39 10.96 -3.95
CA PHE A 75 -3.09 10.62 -4.48
C PHE A 75 -2.01 11.60 -4.00
N SER A 76 -0.76 11.17 -4.03
CA SER A 76 0.41 12.00 -3.86
C SER A 76 1.44 11.63 -4.91
N THR A 77 2.24 12.60 -5.36
CA THR A 77 3.32 12.39 -6.31
C THR A 77 4.67 12.53 -5.63
N LEU A 78 5.61 11.66 -6.02
CA LEU A 78 7.01 11.75 -5.65
C LEU A 78 7.62 13.00 -6.30
N GLN A 79 8.37 13.75 -5.53
CA GLN A 79 9.06 14.95 -5.95
C GLN A 79 10.50 14.62 -6.39
N GLU A 80 11.16 15.54 -7.11
CA GLU A 80 12.54 15.36 -7.57
C GLU A 80 13.54 15.12 -6.43
N ASP A 81 13.25 15.63 -5.23
CA ASP A 81 14.07 15.43 -4.03
C ASP A 81 13.83 14.09 -3.32
N GLY A 82 12.98 13.23 -3.88
CA GLY A 82 12.62 11.92 -3.34
C GLY A 82 11.60 11.96 -2.20
N THR A 83 11.01 13.13 -1.89
CA THR A 83 9.92 13.25 -0.91
C THR A 83 8.55 13.12 -1.58
N TRP A 84 7.53 12.73 -0.82
CA TRP A 84 6.15 12.74 -1.30
C TRP A 84 5.55 14.14 -1.16
N GLY A 85 4.82 14.58 -2.19
CA GLY A 85 4.03 15.81 -2.13
C GLY A 85 2.81 15.70 -1.21
N ASN A 86 2.18 16.84 -0.93
CA ASN A 86 0.91 16.84 -0.20
C ASN A 86 -0.13 16.01 -0.96
N ALA A 87 -0.89 15.22 -0.21
CA ALA A 87 -1.98 14.45 -0.79
C ALA A 87 -3.07 15.35 -1.38
N ILE A 88 -3.54 14.99 -2.57
CA ILE A 88 -4.59 15.67 -3.32
C ILE A 88 -5.74 14.70 -3.53
N ARG A 89 -6.96 15.13 -3.22
CA ARG A 89 -8.17 14.34 -3.48
C ARG A 89 -8.45 14.26 -4.98
N LEU A 90 -8.79 13.08 -5.50
CA LEU A 90 -9.25 12.96 -6.88
C LEU A 90 -10.61 13.68 -7.08
N SER A 91 -10.87 14.05 -8.32
CA SER A 91 -12.07 14.82 -8.68
C SER A 91 -13.36 14.05 -8.37
N ASN A 92 -14.46 14.80 -8.35
CA ASN A 92 -15.81 14.27 -8.19
C ASN A 92 -16.30 13.41 -9.38
N GLU A 93 -15.52 13.32 -10.45
CA GLU A 93 -15.78 12.40 -11.58
C GLU A 93 -15.33 10.98 -11.26
N VAL A 94 -14.38 10.81 -10.33
CA VAL A 94 -13.93 9.51 -9.81
C VAL A 94 -14.57 9.23 -8.45
N ASN A 95 -14.54 10.21 -7.56
CA ASN A 95 -15.17 10.14 -6.24
C ASN A 95 -16.66 10.46 -6.35
N ILE A 96 -17.45 9.50 -6.85
CA ILE A 96 -18.88 9.69 -7.11
C ILE A 96 -19.72 9.19 -5.92
N GLY A 97 -19.37 8.01 -5.39
CA GLY A 97 -20.12 7.30 -4.36
C GLY A 97 -19.78 7.73 -2.94
N ARG A 98 -20.33 7.01 -1.95
CA ARG A 98 -20.01 7.20 -0.54
C ARG A 98 -18.70 6.53 -0.14
N TYR A 99 -18.45 5.33 -0.69
CA TYR A 99 -17.28 4.52 -0.39
C TYR A 99 -16.53 4.22 -1.69
N ASN A 100 -15.70 5.17 -2.12
CA ASN A 100 -14.88 5.05 -3.31
C ASN A 100 -13.57 4.34 -2.94
N ALA A 101 -13.14 3.36 -3.73
CA ALA A 101 -11.86 2.70 -3.48
C ALA A 101 -11.09 2.44 -4.77
N ILE A 102 -9.78 2.63 -4.71
CA ILE A 102 -8.86 2.13 -5.74
C ILE A 102 -8.43 0.70 -5.40
N LEU A 103 -8.32 -0.14 -6.43
CA LEU A 103 -7.89 -1.53 -6.31
C LEU A 103 -6.54 -1.77 -6.99
N SER A 104 -6.27 -1.08 -8.10
CA SER A 104 -5.02 -1.25 -8.86
C SER A 104 -4.78 -0.09 -9.83
N ALA A 105 -3.51 0.18 -10.12
CA ALA A 105 -3.07 0.94 -11.28
C ALA A 105 -2.60 -0.04 -12.36
N LEU A 106 -3.09 0.12 -13.58
CA LEU A 106 -2.78 -0.79 -14.68
C LEU A 106 -1.46 -0.42 -15.36
N ASP A 107 -0.95 -1.34 -16.18
CA ASP A 107 0.36 -1.27 -16.81
C ASP A 107 0.46 -0.25 -17.95
N ASP A 108 -0.67 0.20 -18.48
CA ASP A 108 -0.77 1.26 -19.48
C ASP A 108 -0.45 2.67 -18.94
N GLY A 109 -0.28 2.80 -17.62
CA GLY A 109 0.05 4.04 -16.93
C GLY A 109 -1.06 5.08 -16.93
N ARG A 110 -2.27 4.74 -17.38
CA ARG A 110 -3.39 5.67 -17.54
C ARG A 110 -4.72 5.13 -17.02
N SER A 111 -4.80 3.82 -16.78
CA SER A 111 -6.00 3.15 -16.34
C SER A 111 -5.86 2.67 -14.90
N TYR A 112 -6.98 2.73 -14.17
CA TYR A 112 -7.07 2.29 -12.78
C TYR A 112 -8.32 1.42 -12.61
N LEU A 113 -8.23 0.43 -11.72
CA LEU A 113 -9.38 -0.34 -11.27
C LEU A 113 -9.92 0.32 -10.00
N ILE A 114 -11.21 0.68 -10.03
CA ILE A 114 -11.92 1.25 -8.89
C ILE A 114 -13.10 0.35 -8.49
N LEU A 115 -13.37 0.30 -7.19
CA LEU A 115 -14.53 -0.39 -6.63
C LEU A 115 -15.77 0.49 -6.76
N GLY A 116 -16.89 -0.10 -7.18
CA GLY A 116 -18.19 0.53 -7.09
C GLY A 116 -19.26 -0.15 -7.93
N HIS A 117 -20.51 0.23 -7.68
CA HIS A 117 -21.66 -0.18 -8.49
C HIS A 117 -22.07 1.00 -9.36
N TYR A 118 -21.67 0.97 -10.63
CA TYR A 118 -21.90 2.07 -11.56
C TYR A 118 -22.98 1.73 -12.59
N ASN A 119 -23.57 2.77 -13.17
CA ASN A 119 -24.33 2.59 -14.40
C ASN A 119 -23.43 2.06 -15.54
N LYS A 120 -24.04 1.60 -16.64
CA LYS A 120 -23.32 1.07 -17.82
C LYS A 120 -22.20 1.99 -18.33
N ASN A 121 -22.32 3.30 -18.12
CA ASN A 121 -21.39 4.30 -18.61
C ASN A 121 -20.34 4.72 -17.57
N GLY A 122 -20.34 4.17 -16.35
CA GLY A 122 -19.39 4.54 -15.29
C GLY A 122 -19.60 5.92 -14.66
N THR A 123 -20.65 6.67 -15.04
CA THR A 123 -20.81 8.09 -14.72
C THR A 123 -21.66 8.36 -13.48
N ARG A 124 -22.34 7.34 -12.95
CA ARG A 124 -23.22 7.47 -11.79
C ARG A 124 -23.11 6.25 -10.90
N TRP A 125 -23.04 6.50 -9.60
CA TRP A 125 -23.15 5.47 -8.59
C TRP A 125 -24.61 5.01 -8.46
N LEU A 126 -24.82 3.70 -8.49
CA LEU A 126 -26.11 3.07 -8.26
C LEU A 126 -26.15 2.65 -6.79
N THR A 127 -26.96 3.33 -5.99
CA THR A 127 -27.33 2.82 -4.67
C THR A 127 -28.22 1.61 -4.90
N SER A 128 -27.80 0.43 -4.45
CA SER A 128 -28.76 -0.64 -4.18
C SER A 128 -29.80 -0.06 -3.20
N GLY A 129 -31.06 -0.01 -3.64
CA GLY A 129 -32.19 0.39 -2.79
C GLY A 129 -32.39 -0.56 -1.63
#